data_AF-A0A8R1E847-F1
#
_entry.id   AF-A0A8R1E847-F1
#
_cell.length_a   1.000
_cell.length_b   1.000
_cell.length_c   1.000
_cell.angle_alpha   90.00
_cell.angle_beta   90.00
_cell.angle_gamma   90.00
#
_symmetry.space_group_name_H-M   'P 1'
#
loop_
_entity.id
_entity.type
_entity.pdbx_description
1 polymer ?
#
loop_
_entity_poly.entity_id
_entity_poly.type
_entity_poly.pdbx_seq_one_letter_code
_entity_poly.pdbx_strand_id
1 'polypeptide(L)'
;KCIVDKENNEDPTMEDVTFLYELESGICPKSYGFYAAKLAGIDHEVVRKAYAESNKFASNLSIDLKIRKLVECARDESIDVGELRKMIEAI
;
A
#
# COMPACT_ATOMS: atom_id res chain seq x y z
N LYS A 1 14.84 -10.77 -4.91
CA LYS A 1 14.44 -11.54 -3.71
C LYS A 1 15.04 -11.00 -2.41
N CYS A 2 14.29 -11.10 -1.30
CA CYS A 2 14.74 -10.82 0.08
C CYS A 2 14.35 -11.98 1.01
N ILE A 3 15.07 -12.15 2.11
CA ILE A 3 14.69 -13.02 3.24
C ILE A 3 14.42 -12.14 4.45
N VAL A 4 13.34 -12.40 5.18
CA VAL A 4 12.97 -11.66 6.39
C VAL A 4 13.05 -12.62 7.58
N ASP A 5 14.03 -12.41 8.46
CA ASP A 5 14.28 -13.32 9.59
C ASP A 5 13.41 -12.98 10.81
N LYS A 6 13.08 -11.70 10.98
CA LYS A 6 12.19 -11.20 12.03
C LYS A 6 11.09 -10.37 11.42
N GLU A 7 10.04 -11.02 10.94
CA GLU A 7 8.90 -10.30 10.40
C GLU A 7 8.19 -9.53 11.52
N ASN A 8 8.11 -8.21 11.38
CA ASN A 8 7.36 -7.36 12.28
C ASN A 8 6.58 -6.34 11.45
N ASN A 9 5.27 -6.51 11.41
CA ASN A 9 4.37 -5.66 10.64
C ASN A 9 3.87 -4.43 11.44
N GLU A 10 4.26 -4.32 12.71
CA GLU A 10 3.90 -3.20 13.60
C GLU A 10 5.04 -2.18 13.72
N ASP A 11 6.29 -2.64 13.83
CA ASP A 11 7.48 -1.79 13.95
C ASP A 11 8.58 -2.22 12.96
N PRO A 12 8.80 -1.45 11.86
CA PRO A 12 9.81 -1.79 10.86
C PRO A 12 11.25 -1.63 11.36
N THR A 13 11.47 -1.00 12.53
CA THR A 13 12.81 -0.90 13.12
C THR A 13 13.27 -2.21 13.75
N MET A 14 12.33 -3.11 14.02
CA MET A 14 12.57 -4.43 14.60
C MET A 14 12.75 -5.53 13.54
N GLU A 15 12.47 -5.22 12.28
CA GLU A 15 12.65 -6.15 11.16
C GLU A 15 14.12 -6.33 10.81
N ASP A 16 14.52 -7.56 10.47
CA ASP A 16 15.84 -7.91 9.96
C ASP A 16 15.69 -8.56 8.58
N VAL A 17 16.28 -7.92 7.56
CA VAL A 17 16.11 -8.27 6.14
C VAL A 17 17.46 -8.53 5.48
N THR A 18 17.57 -9.66 4.79
CA THR A 18 18.72 -9.99 3.96
C THR A 18 18.37 -9.82 2.48
N PHE A 19 19.09 -8.94 1.78
CA PHE A 19 18.96 -8.75 0.34
C PHE A 19 19.76 -9.82 -0.42
N LEU A 20 19.09 -10.60 -1.26
CA LEU A 20 19.75 -11.66 -2.04
C LEU A 20 20.27 -11.16 -3.39
N TYR A 21 19.90 -9.94 -3.80
CA TYR A 21 20.26 -9.32 -5.08
C TYR A 21 19.93 -10.17 -6.32
N GLU A 22 18.97 -11.07 -6.16
CA GLU A 22 18.45 -11.93 -7.22
C GLU A 22 17.28 -11.25 -7.94
N LEU A 23 17.32 -11.27 -9.28
CA LEU A 23 16.25 -10.81 -10.14
C LEU A 23 15.16 -11.88 -10.22
N GLU A 24 13.91 -11.50 -9.97
CA GLU A 24 12.75 -12.38 -10.07
C GLU A 24 11.69 -11.76 -11.00
N SER A 25 10.93 -12.61 -11.68
CA SER A 25 9.77 -12.18 -12.46
C SER A 25 8.60 -11.79 -11.55
N GLY A 26 7.81 -10.80 -11.97
CA GLY A 26 6.61 -10.38 -11.26
C GLY A 26 6.81 -9.09 -10.46
N ILE A 27 5.86 -8.81 -9.55
CA ILE A 27 5.83 -7.60 -8.73
C ILE A 27 6.29 -7.95 -7.31
N CYS A 28 7.11 -7.10 -6.69
CA CYS A 28 7.49 -7.26 -5.30
C CYS A 28 6.31 -6.92 -4.38
N PRO A 29 5.86 -7.83 -3.49
CA PRO A 29 4.67 -7.62 -2.67
C PRO A 29 4.90 -6.65 -1.50
N LYS A 30 6.16 -6.39 -1.12
CA LYS A 30 6.53 -5.55 0.03
C LYS A 30 7.64 -4.58 -0.34
N SER A 31 7.55 -3.35 0.15
CA SER A 31 8.65 -2.38 0.09
C SER A 31 9.50 -2.47 1.35
N TYR A 32 10.83 -2.46 1.19
CA TYR A 32 11.80 -2.51 2.30
C TYR A 32 12.46 -1.14 2.57
N GLY A 33 11.84 -0.04 2.13
CA GLY A 33 12.39 1.31 2.29
C GLY A 33 12.64 1.73 3.75
N PHE A 34 11.77 1.30 4.68
CA PHE A 34 11.95 1.57 6.12
C PHE A 34 13.14 0.82 6.71
N TYR A 35 13.41 -0.41 6.25
CA TYR A 35 14.62 -1.15 6.63
C TYR A 35 15.88 -0.48 6.07
N ALA A 36 15.83 0.04 4.84
CA ALA A 36 16.93 0.83 4.28
C ALA A 36 17.18 2.12 5.09
N ALA A 37 16.14 2.80 5.55
CA ALA A 37 16.25 3.97 6.43
C ALA A 37 16.91 3.62 7.79
N LYS A 38 16.55 2.48 8.39
CA LYS A 38 17.23 1.93 9.58
C LYS A 38 18.72 1.72 9.33
N LEU A 39 19.10 1.08 8.22
CA LEU A 39 20.51 0.87 7.86
C LEU A 39 21.26 2.18 7.63
N ALA A 40 20.58 3.21 7.13
CA ALA A 40 21.14 4.55 6.95
C ALA A 40 21.32 5.34 8.26
N GLY A 41 20.92 4.79 9.40
CA GLY A 41 21.04 5.44 10.71
C GLY A 41 20.00 6.53 10.96
N ILE A 42 18.87 6.52 10.24
CA ILE A 42 17.76 7.42 10.54
C ILE A 42 17.17 7.06 11.90
N ASP A 43 16.85 8.09 12.69
CA ASP A 43 16.26 7.92 14.02
C ASP A 43 15.01 7.01 13.98
N HIS A 44 14.96 6.04 14.89
CA HIS A 44 13.89 5.04 14.95
C HIS A 44 12.51 5.67 15.15
N GLU A 45 12.40 6.77 15.89
CA GLU A 45 11.14 7.50 16.08
C GLU A 45 10.65 8.11 14.75
N VAL A 46 11.58 8.64 13.93
CA VAL A 46 11.26 9.16 12.59
C VAL A 46 10.78 8.03 11.68
N VAL A 47 11.49 6.90 11.67
CA VAL A 47 11.11 5.73 10.87
C VAL A 47 9.73 5.20 11.27
N ARG A 48 9.45 5.07 12.57
CA ARG A 48 8.13 4.63 13.08
C ARG A 48 7.01 5.58 12.69
N LYS A 49 7.20 6.89 12.83
CA LYS A 49 6.20 7.91 12.44
C LYS A 49 5.92 7.85 10.95
N ALA A 50 6.96 7.74 10.12
CA ALA A 50 6.83 7.60 8.67
C ALA A 50 6.09 6.32 8.28
N TYR A 51 6.38 5.20 8.94
CA TYR A 51 5.68 3.92 8.74
C TYR A 51 4.18 4.03 9.07
N ALA A 52 3.86 4.59 10.23
CA ALA A 52 2.47 4.79 10.65
C ALA A 52 1.69 5.65 9.64
N GLU A 53 2.29 6.71 9.12
CA GLU A 53 1.65 7.57 8.12
C GLU A 53 1.51 6.88 6.76
N SER A 54 2.52 6.12 6.34
CA SER A 54 2.45 5.30 5.13
C SER A 54 1.30 4.28 5.20
N ASN A 55 1.05 3.67 6.35
CA ASN A 55 -0.06 2.74 6.52
C ASN A 55 -1.43 3.43 6.41
N LYS A 56 -1.59 4.63 6.97
CA LYS A 56 -2.80 5.45 6.77
C LYS A 56 -2.99 5.83 5.31
N PHE A 57 -1.90 6.19 4.62
CA PHE A 57 -1.96 6.52 3.21
C PHE A 57 -2.36 5.30 2.38
N ALA A 58 -1.76 4.13 2.64
CA ALA A 58 -2.10 2.88 1.94
C ALA A 58 -3.56 2.47 2.18
N SER A 59 -4.09 2.62 3.40
CA SER A 59 -5.52 2.38 3.66
C SER A 59 -6.42 3.36 2.91
N ASN A 60 -5.97 4.59 2.70
CA ASN A 60 -6.71 5.63 1.96
C ASN A 60 -6.53 5.54 0.43
N LEU A 61 -5.48 4.86 -0.05
CA LEU A 61 -5.16 4.69 -1.47
C LEU A 61 -5.89 3.51 -2.13
N SER A 62 -6.61 2.71 -1.34
CA SER A 62 -7.76 1.99 -1.87
C SER A 62 -8.69 3.05 -2.47
N ILE A 63 -8.53 3.36 -3.77
CA ILE A 63 -9.65 3.83 -4.57
C ILE A 63 -10.68 2.75 -4.32
N ASP A 64 -11.66 3.05 -3.48
CA ASP A 64 -12.68 2.10 -3.10
C ASP A 64 -13.12 1.44 -4.40
N LEU A 65 -13.05 0.11 -4.45
CA LEU A 65 -13.43 -0.62 -5.65
C LEU A 65 -14.82 -0.18 -6.13
N LYS A 66 -15.68 0.31 -5.22
CA LYS A 66 -16.93 0.99 -5.52
C LYS A 66 -16.73 2.31 -6.28
N ILE A 67 -15.84 3.21 -5.83
CA ILE A 67 -15.48 4.47 -6.52
C ILE A 67 -14.90 4.17 -7.91
N ARG A 68 -14.02 3.18 -8.04
CA ARG A 68 -13.43 2.80 -9.34
C ARG A 68 -14.50 2.28 -10.30
N LYS A 69 -15.36 1.37 -9.83
CA LYS A 69 -16.51 0.88 -10.60
C LYS A 69 -17.46 2.01 -10.97
N LEU A 70 -17.68 2.96 -10.08
CA LEU A 70 -18.52 4.13 -10.33
C LEU A 70 -17.96 4.98 -11.47
N VAL A 71 -16.65 5.24 -11.49
CA VAL A 71 -15.97 5.98 -12.57
C VAL A 71 -16.00 5.21 -13.90
N GLU A 72 -15.86 3.88 -13.86
CA GLU A 72 -15.98 3.02 -15.05
C GLU A 72 -17.40 3.07 -15.63
N CYS A 73 -18.42 2.93 -14.77
CA CYS A 73 -19.83 3.03 -15.14
C CYS A 73 -20.20 4.41 -15.69
N ALA A 74 -19.69 5.50 -15.10
CA ALA A 74 -19.98 6.86 -15.55
C ALA A 74 -19.38 7.20 -16.92
N ARG A 75 -18.44 6.40 -17.42
CA ARG A 75 -17.86 6.54 -18.77
C ARG A 75 -18.61 5.72 -19.83
N ASP A 76 -19.52 4.85 -19.42
CA ASP A 76 -20.35 4.07 -20.33
C ASP A 76 -21.58 4.89 -20.74
N GLU A 77 -21.66 5.26 -22.02
CA GLU A 77 -22.76 6.06 -22.58
C GLU A 77 -24.12 5.33 -22.54
N SER A 78 -24.13 4.01 -22.30
CA SER A 78 -25.35 3.20 -22.19
C SER A 78 -25.95 3.18 -20.79
N ILE A 79 -25.23 3.69 -19.78
CA ILE A 79 -25.66 3.61 -18.39
C ILE A 79 -26.68 4.69 -18.04
N ASP A 80 -27.71 4.28 -17.28
CA ASP A 80 -28.72 5.19 -16.76
C ASP A 80 -28.20 5.98 -15.55
N VAL A 81 -28.52 7.28 -15.51
CA VAL A 81 -28.13 8.17 -14.41
C VAL A 81 -28.78 7.75 -13.09
N GLY A 82 -29.96 7.12 -13.13
CA GLY A 82 -30.60 6.53 -11.95
C GLY A 82 -29.83 5.34 -11.37
N GLU A 83 -29.22 4.52 -12.22
CA GLU A 83 -28.34 3.43 -11.82
C GLU A 83 -27.09 3.97 -11.10
N LEU A 84 -26.44 5.00 -11.66
CA LEU A 84 -25.31 5.69 -11.03
C LEU A 84 -25.69 6.27 -9.66
N ARG A 85 -26.86 6.89 -9.53
CA ARG A 85 -27.34 7.45 -8.25
C ARG A 85 -27.45 6.37 -7.17
N LYS A 86 -28.01 5.21 -7.49
CA LYS A 86 -28.09 4.08 -6.54
C LYS A 86 -26.70 3.60 -6.12
N MET A 87 -25.73 3.58 -7.04
CA MET A 87 -24.35 3.21 -6.72
C MET A 87 -23.70 4.22 -5.77
N ILE A 88 -23.95 5.52 -5.94
CA ILE A 88 -23.49 6.58 -5.01
C ILE A 88 -24.11 6.39 -3.62
N GLU A 89 -25.41 6.12 -3.55
CA GLU A 89 -26.14 5.94 -2.28
C GLU A 89 -25.71 4.66 -1.51
N ALA A 90 -25.05 3.72 -2.20
CA ALA A 90 -24.54 2.46 -1.63
C ALA A 90 -23.06 2.49 -1.24
N ILE A 91 -22.38 3.63 -1.45
CA ILE A 91 -21.01 3.88 -0.95
C ILE A 91 -21.09 4.31 0.51
#